data_AF-A0A954HT01-F1
#
_entry.id   AF-A0A954HT01-F1
#
_cell.length_a   1.000
_cell.length_b   1.000
_cell.length_c   1.000
_cell.angle_alpha   90.00
_cell.angle_beta   90.00
_cell.angle_gamma   90.00
#
_symmetry.space_group_name_H-M   'P 1'
#
loop_
_entity.id
_entity.type
_entity.pdbx_description
1 polymer ?
#
loop_
_entity_poly.entity_id
_entity_poly.type
_entity_poly.pdbx_seq_one_letter_code
_entity_poly.pdbx_strand_id
1 'polypeptide(L)' 'MPAHSITRTAVLFLNIIIAVNSVVATGWTHEVPWHRHTIDQSSQGADGVRFGDVDGDGRLDLATGWEEGG' A
#
# COMPACT_ATOMS: atom_id res chain seq x y z
N MET A 1 29.65 -49.79 1.44
CA MET A 1 29.55 -48.55 0.64
C MET A 1 28.24 -47.83 1.01
N PRO A 2 28.26 -46.73 1.78
CA PRO A 2 27.05 -46.06 2.26
C PRO A 2 26.68 -44.89 1.31
N ALA A 3 26.18 -45.17 0.11
CA ALA A 3 25.81 -44.12 -0.85
C ALA A 3 24.36 -43.58 -0.64
N HIS A 4 23.51 -44.32 0.08
CA HIS A 4 22.07 -44.01 0.17
C HIS A 4 21.67 -43.09 1.34
N SER A 5 22.55 -42.93 2.34
CA SER A 5 22.29 -42.13 3.55
C SER A 5 22.45 -40.63 3.30
N ILE A 6 23.39 -40.23 2.46
CA ILE A 6 23.72 -38.82 2.19
C ILE A 6 22.62 -38.16 1.33
N THR A 7 22.03 -38.90 0.40
CA THR A 7 21.03 -38.39 -0.54
C THR A 7 19.70 -38.02 0.12
N ARG A 8 19.24 -38.78 1.12
CA ARG A 8 17.97 -38.52 1.82
C ARG A 8 18.05 -37.29 2.71
N THR A 9 19.18 -37.12 3.39
CA THR A 9 19.45 -35.96 4.26
C THR A 9 19.59 -34.68 3.43
N ALA A 10 20.33 -34.70 2.32
CA ALA A 10 20.50 -33.55 1.43
C ALA A 10 19.18 -33.06 0.80
N VAL A 11 18.29 -33.98 0.41
CA VAL A 11 16.96 -33.64 -0.14
C VAL A 11 16.06 -33.01 0.92
N LEU A 12 16.11 -33.45 2.17
CA LEU A 12 15.36 -32.84 3.27
C LEU A 12 15.84 -31.40 3.56
N PHE A 13 17.16 -31.18 3.60
CA PHE A 13 17.71 -29.83 3.78
C PHE A 13 17.33 -28.88 2.63
N LEU A 14 17.32 -29.35 1.39
CA LEU A 14 16.91 -28.55 0.23
C LEU A 14 15.42 -28.18 0.28
N ASN A 15 14.55 -29.13 0.65
CA ASN A 15 13.10 -28.85 0.79
C ASN A 15 12.82 -27.85 1.91
N ILE A 16 13.57 -27.90 3.02
CA ILE A 16 13.45 -26.91 4.11
C ILE A 16 13.88 -25.52 3.63
N ILE A 17 15.00 -25.41 2.91
CA ILE A 17 15.46 -24.13 2.36
C ILE A 17 14.42 -23.55 1.38
N ILE A 18 13.84 -24.38 0.50
CA ILE A 18 12.79 -23.93 -0.43
C ILE A 18 11.54 -23.45 0.32
N ALA A 19 11.07 -24.20 1.31
CA ALA A 19 9.90 -23.84 2.10
C ALA A 19 10.08 -22.52 2.88
N VAL A 20 11.28 -22.27 3.43
CA VAL A 20 11.60 -21.02 4.13
C VAL A 20 11.58 -19.81 3.18
N ASN A 21 12.12 -19.95 1.96
CA ASN A 21 12.09 -18.87 0.96
C ASN A 21 10.67 -18.54 0.49
N SER A 22 9.77 -19.53 0.42
CA SER A 22 8.37 -19.31 0.02
C SER A 22 7.55 -18.55 1.06
N VAL A 23 7.82 -18.73 2.36
CA VAL A 23 7.12 -18.00 3.45
C VAL A 23 7.50 -16.51 3.49
N VAL A 24 8.75 -16.18 3.15
CA VAL A 24 9.22 -14.78 3.08
C VAL A 24 8.66 -14.05 1.85
N ALA A 25 8.45 -14.78 0.73
CA ALA A 25 7.89 -14.23 -0.50
C ALA A 25 6.37 -13.94 -0.43
N THR A 26 5.65 -14.50 0.54
CA THR A 26 4.23 -14.18 0.79
C THR A 26 4.04 -13.11 1.85
N GLY A 27 5.08 -12.33 2.18
CA GLY A 27 4.95 -11.06 2.88
C GLY A 27 4.27 -10.02 1.99
N TRP A 28 3.00 -10.29 1.65
CA TRP A 28 2.10 -9.35 1.01
C TRP A 28 2.03 -8.12 1.92
N THR A 29 2.72 -7.05 1.53
CA THR A 29 2.35 -5.70 1.93
C THR A 29 1.00 -5.43 1.29
N HIS A 30 -0.07 -5.98 1.87
CA HIS A 30 -1.42 -5.62 1.50
C HIS A 30 -1.59 -4.19 2.01
N GLU A 31 -1.14 -3.22 1.21
CA GLU A 31 -1.36 -1.81 1.49
C GLU A 31 -2.87 -1.64 1.65
N VAL A 32 -3.30 -1.34 2.88
CA VAL A 32 -4.69 -0.99 3.10
C VAL A 32 -4.90 0.31 2.34
N PRO A 33 -5.77 0.32 1.31
CA PRO A 33 -5.97 1.53 0.52
C PRO A 33 -6.52 2.63 1.43
N TRP A 34 -6.02 3.84 1.23
CA TRP A 34 -6.55 5.01 1.93
C TRP A 34 -8.05 5.11 1.71
N HIS A 35 -8.81 5.29 2.78
CA HIS A 35 -10.24 5.49 2.68
C HIS A 35 -10.52 6.84 2.01
N ARG A 36 -11.11 6.82 0.82
CA ARG A 36 -11.41 8.03 0.05
C ARG A 36 -12.67 8.69 0.61
N HIS A 37 -12.54 9.94 1.05
CA HIS A 37 -13.67 10.80 1.39
C HIS A 37 -13.96 11.76 0.22
N THR A 38 -15.21 11.79 -0.23
CA THR A 38 -15.68 12.78 -1.20
C THR A 38 -16.03 14.08 -0.47
N ILE A 39 -15.54 15.22 -0.97
CA ILE A 39 -15.97 16.56 -0.52
C ILE A 39 -16.92 17.17 -1.55
N ASP A 40 -16.54 17.13 -2.83
CA ASP A 40 -17.36 17.56 -3.96
C ASP A 40 -17.30 16.53 -5.11
N GLN A 41 -18.42 16.32 -5.80
CA GLN A 41 -18.53 15.51 -7.03
C GLN A 41 -19.30 16.21 -8.15
N SER A 42 -19.77 17.44 -7.95
CA SER A 42 -20.42 18.19 -9.03
C SER A 42 -19.41 18.84 -9.97
N SER A 43 -18.21 19.14 -9.46
CA SER A 43 -17.15 19.82 -10.20
C SER A 43 -16.10 18.84 -10.72
N GLN A 44 -15.45 19.19 -11.84
CA GLN A 44 -14.35 18.42 -12.42
C GLN A 44 -13.20 19.35 -12.81
N GLY A 45 -11.95 18.88 -12.68
CA GLY A 45 -10.78 19.62 -13.18
C GLY A 45 -10.35 20.80 -12.29
N ALA A 46 -10.17 20.58 -11.00
CA ALA A 46 -9.58 21.59 -10.12
C ALA A 46 -8.18 22.03 -10.60
N ASP A 47 -7.97 23.35 -10.74
CA ASP A 47 -6.67 23.91 -11.18
C ASP A 47 -5.62 23.90 -10.07
N GLY A 48 -6.06 23.82 -8.82
CA GLY A 48 -5.18 23.75 -7.67
C GLY A 48 -5.94 23.73 -6.36
N VAL A 49 -5.26 23.22 -5.33
CA VAL A 49 -5.78 23.06 -3.97
C VAL A 49 -4.86 23.76 -2.97
N ARG A 50 -5.44 24.37 -1.94
CA ARG A 50 -4.73 25.01 -0.82
C ARG A 50 -5.38 24.64 0.51
N PHE A 51 -4.54 24.55 1.54
CA PHE A 51 -4.96 24.35 2.93
C PHE A 51 -4.68 25.62 3.73
N GLY A 52 -5.55 25.92 4.69
CA GLY A 52 -5.37 27.02 5.65
C GLY A 52 -6.48 26.97 6.70
N ASP A 53 -6.22 27.53 7.88
CA ASP A 53 -7.25 27.75 8.91
C ASP A 53 -7.84 29.15 8.68
N VAL A 54 -8.94 29.21 7.94
CA VAL A 54 -9.52 30.47 7.44
C VAL A 54 -10.46 31.09 8.48
N ASP A 55 -11.15 30.26 9.26
CA ASP A 55 -12.10 30.73 10.28
C ASP A 55 -11.52 30.83 11.69
N GLY A 56 -10.30 30.31 11.92
CA GLY A 56 -9.57 30.42 13.17
C GLY A 56 -10.00 29.39 14.23
N ASP A 57 -10.67 28.31 13.83
CA ASP A 57 -11.11 27.26 14.76
C ASP A 57 -10.02 26.22 15.07
N GLY A 58 -8.86 26.33 14.44
CA GLY A 58 -7.71 25.43 14.60
C GLY A 58 -7.80 24.15 13.77
N ARG A 59 -8.80 24.02 12.88
CA ARG A 59 -8.90 22.97 11.86
C ARG A 59 -8.43 23.51 10.52
N LEU A 60 -7.86 22.64 9.70
CA LEU A 60 -7.47 23.03 8.34
C LEU A 60 -8.68 22.96 7.42
N ASP A 61 -8.95 24.08 6.75
CA ASP A 61 -9.89 24.18 5.64
C ASP A 61 -9.22 23.79 4.32
N LEU A 62 -10.06 23.46 3.34
CA LEU A 62 -9.67 23.15 1.98
C LEU A 62 -10.29 24.17 1.02
N ALA A 63 -9.46 24.81 0.20
CA ALA A 63 -9.91 25.67 -0.89
C ALA A 63 -9.42 25.12 -2.24
N THR A 64 -10.31 25.09 -3.22
CA THR A 64 -9.99 24.72 -4.61
C THR A 64 -10.55 25.78 -5.55
N GLY A 65 -9.75 26.19 -6.53
CA GLY A 65 -10.23 27.03 -7.63
C GLY A 65 -10.84 26.16 -8.72
N TRP A 66 -11.95 26.61 -9.30
CA TRP A 66 -12.50 26.03 -10.53
C TRP A 66 -12.99 27.15 -11.44
N GLU A 67 -12.45 27.24 -12.64
CA GLU A 67 -12.80 28.29 -13.59
C GLU A 67 -14.18 28.11 -14.24
N GLU A 68 -14.75 26.90 -14.27
CA GLU A 68 -16.08 26.62 -14.84
C GLU A 68 -17.20 26.48 -13.80
N GLY A 69 -16.89 26.70 -12.52
CA GLY A 69 -17.84 26.62 -11.41
C GLY A 69 -18.68 27.88 -11.26
N GLY A 70 -19.59 28.12 -12.20
CA GLY A 70 -20.60 29.17 -12.16
C GLY A 70 -22.01 28.66 -11.88
#